data_AF-A0A9D5WE78-F1
#
_entry.id   AF-A0A9D5WE78-F1
#
_cell.length_a   1.000
_cell.length_b   1.000
_cell.length_c   1.000
_cell.angle_alpha   90.00
_cell.angle_beta   90.00
_cell.angle_gamma   90.00
#
_symmetry.space_group_name_H-M   'P 1'
#
loop_
_entity.id
_entity.type
_entity.pdbx_description
1 polymer ?
#
loop_
_entity_poly.entity_id
_entity_poly.type
_entity_poly.pdbx_seq_one_letter_code
_entity_poly.pdbx_strand_id
1 'polypeptide(L)'
;NKKELLYDRDPRAAGDTKWNYSKLVNLAIDGITSFTTAPLRISSILGIIISCGAFLYILYLLIRPLFGVPTGAGYSSLMAVILFLGGIQLISLGIIGEYVARIFSESKNRPGYFVEEYHEAKREK
;
A
#
# COMPACT_ATOMS: atom_id res chain seq x y z
N ASN A 1 -22.43 10.52 -22.79
CA ASN A 1 -23.26 9.30 -22.87
C ASN A 1 -22.44 8.16 -23.45
N LYS A 2 -21.72 7.39 -22.61
CA LYS A 2 -21.14 6.12 -23.05
C LYS A 2 -22.28 5.09 -23.11
N LYS A 3 -22.44 4.42 -24.24
CA LYS A 3 -23.34 3.27 -24.40
C LYS A 3 -22.49 2.01 -24.42
N GLU A 4 -22.80 1.08 -23.54
CA GLU A 4 -22.19 -0.25 -23.51
C GLU A 4 -22.86 -1.17 -24.53
N LEU A 5 -22.05 -1.98 -25.22
CA LEU A 5 -22.51 -3.04 -26.10
C LEU A 5 -22.26 -4.36 -25.38
N LEU A 6 -23.34 -5.00 -24.96
CA LEU A 6 -23.26 -6.31 -24.33
C LEU A 6 -22.92 -7.35 -25.39
N TYR A 7 -21.92 -8.16 -25.10
CA TYR A 7 -21.46 -9.25 -25.95
C TYR A 7 -21.33 -10.50 -25.10
N ASP A 8 -22.12 -11.52 -25.44
CA ASP A 8 -21.98 -12.85 -24.85
C ASP A 8 -21.10 -13.70 -25.76
N ARG A 9 -20.18 -14.46 -25.16
CA ARG A 9 -19.19 -15.26 -25.87
C ARG A 9 -19.19 -16.67 -25.35
N ASP A 10 -19.01 -17.62 -26.26
CA ASP A 10 -18.83 -19.01 -25.87
C ASP A 10 -17.58 -19.21 -25.00
N PRO A 11 -17.59 -20.23 -24.12
CA PRO A 11 -16.42 -20.62 -23.35
C PRO A 11 -15.19 -20.86 -24.24
N ARG A 12 -13.98 -20.56 -23.74
CA ARG A 12 -12.75 -20.71 -24.54
C ARG A 12 -12.56 -22.18 -24.93
N ALA A 13 -12.22 -22.43 -26.19
CA ALA A 13 -11.92 -23.76 -26.70
C ALA A 13 -10.63 -24.36 -26.11
N ALA A 14 -9.68 -23.52 -25.68
CA ALA A 14 -8.45 -23.95 -25.02
C ALA A 14 -7.90 -22.87 -24.08
N GLY A 15 -7.21 -23.34 -23.02
CA GLY A 15 -6.52 -22.51 -22.03
C GLY A 15 -7.41 -22.00 -20.90
N ASP A 16 -6.79 -21.73 -19.76
CA ASP A 16 -7.49 -21.25 -18.57
C ASP A 16 -7.65 -19.74 -18.55
N THR A 17 -8.63 -19.29 -17.76
CA THR A 17 -8.76 -17.86 -17.48
C THR A 17 -7.48 -17.34 -16.82
N LYS A 18 -6.89 -16.31 -17.42
CA LYS A 18 -5.77 -15.59 -16.79
C LYS A 18 -6.22 -14.86 -15.52
N TRP A 19 -7.52 -14.65 -15.32
CA TRP A 19 -8.10 -13.92 -14.20
C TRP A 19 -8.65 -14.88 -13.15
N ASN A 20 -7.99 -14.91 -12.00
CA ASN A 20 -8.50 -15.48 -10.75
C ASN A 20 -8.67 -14.36 -9.72
N TYR A 21 -9.34 -14.64 -8.61
CA TYR A 21 -9.60 -13.64 -7.56
C TYR A 21 -8.31 -12.98 -7.05
N SER A 22 -7.23 -13.73 -6.81
CA SER A 22 -5.96 -13.18 -6.34
C SER A 22 -5.35 -12.16 -7.32
N LYS A 23 -5.40 -12.45 -8.63
CA LYS A 23 -4.91 -11.53 -9.66
C LYS A 23 -5.78 -10.29 -9.80
N LEU A 24 -7.09 -10.42 -9.58
CA LEU A 24 -8.00 -9.28 -9.54
C LEU A 24 -7.73 -8.37 -8.32
N VAL A 25 -7.45 -8.96 -7.16
CA VAL A 25 -7.05 -8.21 -5.96
C VAL A 25 -5.72 -7.49 -6.18
N ASN A 26 -4.72 -8.17 -6.74
CA ASN A 26 -3.44 -7.53 -7.08
C ASN A 26 -3.64 -6.38 -8.08
N LEU A 27 -4.47 -6.57 -9.11
CA LEU A 27 -4.80 -5.50 -10.05
C LEU A 27 -5.44 -4.30 -9.35
N ALA A 28 -6.33 -4.53 -8.38
CA ALA A 28 -6.97 -3.46 -7.62
C ALA A 28 -5.95 -2.71 -6.73
N ILE A 29 -5.07 -3.44 -6.05
CA ILE A 29 -4.00 -2.85 -5.23
C ILE A 29 -3.08 -2.01 -6.10
N ASP A 30 -2.59 -2.57 -7.21
CA ASP A 30 -1.75 -1.84 -8.17
C ASP A 30 -2.43 -0.60 -8.73
N GLY A 31 -3.74 -0.68 -9.02
CA GLY A 31 -4.53 0.48 -9.45
C GLY A 31 -4.55 1.58 -8.39
N ILE A 32 -4.82 1.22 -7.13
CA ILE A 32 -4.85 2.19 -6.02
C ILE A 32 -3.46 2.81 -5.84
N THR A 33 -2.40 2.02 -5.74
CA THR A 33 -1.06 2.55 -5.45
C THR A 33 -0.42 3.28 -6.63
N SER A 34 -0.85 3.02 -7.87
CA SER A 34 -0.36 3.75 -9.06
C SER A 34 -1.05 5.10 -9.26
N PHE A 35 -2.35 5.19 -8.95
CA PHE A 35 -3.15 6.37 -9.29
C PHE A 35 -3.51 7.25 -8.08
N THR A 36 -3.19 6.83 -6.84
CA THR A 36 -3.44 7.65 -5.66
C THR A 36 -2.34 7.51 -4.60
N THR A 37 -2.14 8.58 -3.82
CA THR A 37 -1.29 8.61 -2.63
C THR A 37 -2.07 8.29 -1.35
N ALA A 38 -3.33 7.87 -1.46
CA ALA A 38 -4.20 7.59 -0.32
C ALA A 38 -3.61 6.58 0.68
N PRO A 39 -3.05 5.42 0.28
CA PRO A 39 -2.42 4.49 1.22
C PRO A 39 -1.29 5.12 2.05
N LEU A 40 -0.44 5.93 1.40
CA LEU A 40 0.67 6.64 2.05
C LEU A 40 0.15 7.68 3.06
N ARG A 41 -0.89 8.43 2.68
CA ARG A 41 -1.53 9.41 3.58
C ARG A 41 -2.22 8.75 4.77
N ILE A 42 -2.91 7.63 4.57
CA ILE A 42 -3.59 6.88 5.65
C ILE A 42 -2.56 6.42 6.68
N SER A 43 -1.44 5.82 6.24
CA SER A 43 -0.35 5.40 7.14
C SER A 43 0.22 6.58 7.94
N SER A 44 0.39 7.74 7.29
CA SER A 44 0.88 8.95 7.95
C SER A 44 -0.09 9.47 9.01
N ILE A 45 -1.39 9.53 8.71
CA ILE A 45 -2.43 9.97 9.64
C ILE A 45 -2.55 9.01 10.83
N LEU A 46 -2.53 7.70 10.56
CA LEU A 46 -2.53 6.68 11.61
C LEU A 46 -1.31 6.85 12.53
N GLY A 47 -0.12 7.05 11.97
CA GLY A 47 1.09 7.32 12.74
C GLY A 47 0.96 8.53 13.67
N ILE A 48 0.35 9.63 13.20
CA ILE A 48 0.09 10.82 14.01
C ILE A 48 -0.89 10.52 15.16
N ILE A 49 -2.01 9.85 14.87
CA ILE A 49 -3.00 9.49 15.89
C ILE A 49 -2.36 8.63 16.98
N ILE A 50 -1.60 7.62 16.57
CA ILE A 50 -0.94 6.67 17.48
C ILE A 50 0.16 7.37 18.29
N SER A 51 0.95 8.25 17.67
CA SER A 51 1.97 9.04 18.37
C SER A 51 1.35 9.97 19.42
N CYS A 52 0.24 10.63 19.09
CA CYS A 52 -0.50 11.48 20.03
C CYS A 52 -1.05 10.66 21.21
N GLY A 53 -1.67 9.50 20.92
CA GLY A 53 -2.16 8.58 21.96
C GLY A 53 -1.03 8.06 22.86
N ALA A 54 0.11 7.69 22.29
CA ALA A 54 1.28 7.25 23.03
C ALA A 54 1.85 8.38 23.92
N PHE A 55 1.90 9.62 23.42
CA PHE A 55 2.35 10.77 24.19
C PHE A 55 1.45 11.04 25.42
N LEU A 56 0.12 11.03 25.23
CA LEU A 56 -0.84 11.17 26.33
C LEU A 56 -0.71 10.03 27.35
N TYR A 57 -0.50 8.80 26.87
CA TYR A 57 -0.32 7.63 27.75
C TYR A 57 0.96 7.72 28.58
N ILE A 58 2.08 8.18 27.98
CA ILE A 58 3.32 8.43 28.71
C ILE A 58 3.11 9.51 29.79
N LEU A 59 2.41 10.61 29.46
CA LEU A 59 2.10 11.67 30.42
C LEU A 59 1.28 11.13 31.60
N TYR A 60 0.27 10.30 31.31
CA TYR A 60 -0.51 9.60 32.34
C TYR A 60 0.35 8.71 33.24
N LEU A 61 1.27 7.93 32.66
CA LEU A 61 2.19 7.07 33.42
C LEU A 61 3.16 7.86 34.31
N LEU A 62 3.55 9.07 33.92
CA LEU A 62 4.42 9.95 34.72
C LEU A 62 3.67 10.66 35.85
N ILE A 63 2.39 11.00 35.63
CA ILE A 63 1.58 11.75 36.60
C ILE A 63 0.99 10.82 37.66
N ARG A 64 0.54 9.61 37.29
CA ARG A 64 -0.13 8.68 38.22
C ARG A 64 0.66 8.37 39.52
N PRO A 65 2.01 8.26 39.54
CA PRO A 65 2.75 7.94 40.76
C PRO A 65 2.79 9.13 41.73
N LEU A 66 2.65 10.37 41.24
CA LEU A 66 2.58 11.57 42.09
C LEU A 66 1.32 11.59 42.96
N PHE A 67 0.28 10.86 42.56
CA PHE A 67 -0.96 10.69 43.30
C PHE A 67 -0.99 9.42 44.17
N GLY A 68 0.16 8.75 44.36
CA GLY A 68 0.27 7.56 45.22
C GLY A 68 -0.33 6.28 44.64
N VAL A 69 -0.65 6.26 43.33
CA VAL A 69 -1.16 5.06 42.67
C VAL A 69 -0.03 4.04 42.53
N PRO A 70 -0.17 2.80 43.06
CA PRO A 70 0.89 1.80 43.02
C PRO A 70 1.23 1.38 41.59
N THR A 71 2.50 1.48 41.24
CA THR A 71 3.04 1.06 39.94
C THR A 71 3.29 -0.45 39.98
N GLY A 72 2.26 -1.26 39.72
CA GLY A 72 2.41 -2.71 39.58
C GLY A 72 3.31 -3.15 38.41
N ALA A 73 3.49 -4.45 38.22
CA ALA A 73 4.32 -5.01 37.14
C ALA A 73 3.77 -4.64 35.75
N GLY A 74 4.34 -3.60 35.14
CA GLY A 74 3.91 -3.04 33.84
C GLY A 74 4.30 -3.88 32.61
N TYR A 75 4.80 -5.11 32.80
CA TYR A 75 5.37 -5.93 31.73
C TYR A 75 4.37 -6.22 30.61
N SER A 76 3.16 -6.68 30.92
CA SER A 76 2.15 -7.02 29.89
C SER A 76 1.71 -5.80 29.08
N SER A 77 1.46 -4.67 29.74
CA SER A 77 1.12 -3.41 29.07
C SER A 77 2.28 -2.86 28.24
N LEU A 78 3.51 -2.97 28.74
CA LEU A 78 4.71 -2.50 28.05
C LEU A 78 4.95 -3.33 26.79
N MET A 79 4.87 -4.67 26.91
CA MET A 79 5.05 -5.58 25.80
C MET A 79 3.97 -5.38 24.72
N ALA A 80 2.71 -5.16 25.12
CA ALA A 80 1.62 -4.86 24.19
C ALA A 80 1.86 -3.55 23.41
N VAL A 81 2.29 -2.48 24.10
CA VAL A 81 2.59 -1.19 23.45
C VAL A 81 3.78 -1.32 22.51
N ILE A 82 4.84 -2.04 22.89
CA ILE A 82 6.01 -2.26 22.02
C ILE A 82 5.62 -3.04 20.76
N LEU A 83 4.87 -4.14 20.89
CA LEU A 83 4.44 -4.94 19.74
C LEU A 83 3.50 -4.18 18.82
N PHE A 84 2.57 -3.40 19.38
CA PHE A 84 1.69 -2.53 18.60
C PHE A 84 2.49 -1.44 17.87
N LEU A 85 3.40 -0.80 18.63
CA LEU A 85 4.49 0.08 18.19
C LEU A 85 5.14 -0.40 16.89
N GLY A 86 5.81 -1.55 17.02
CA GLY A 86 6.58 -2.17 15.96
C GLY A 86 5.72 -2.63 14.80
N GLY A 87 4.54 -3.18 15.05
CA GLY A 87 3.62 -3.62 13.99
C GLY A 87 3.21 -2.48 13.06
N ILE A 88 2.80 -1.34 13.61
CA ILE A 88 2.44 -0.15 12.80
C ILE A 88 3.64 0.43 12.06
N GLN A 89 4.82 0.44 12.69
CA GLN A 89 6.05 0.90 12.03
C GLN A 89 6.39 0.04 10.82
N LEU A 90 6.32 -1.29 10.96
CA LEU A 90 6.56 -2.23 9.86
C LEU A 90 5.55 -2.06 8.72
N ILE A 91 4.26 -1.87 9.03
CA ILE A 91 3.24 -1.58 8.02
C ILE A 91 3.57 -0.27 7.28
N SER A 92 3.93 0.77 8.01
CA SER A 92 4.27 2.08 7.44
C SER A 92 5.51 2.01 6.55
N LEU A 93 6.55 1.29 7.00
CA LEU A 93 7.75 0.99 6.20
C LEU A 93 7.42 0.20 4.93
N GLY A 94 6.51 -0.77 5.01
CA GLY A 94 6.04 -1.52 3.84
C GLY A 94 5.40 -0.61 2.79
N ILE A 95 4.50 0.29 3.23
CA ILE A 95 3.86 1.27 2.34
C ILE A 95 4.92 2.19 1.74
N ILE A 96 5.83 2.75 2.53
CA ILE A 96 6.91 3.61 2.02
C ILE A 96 7.77 2.86 1.00
N GLY A 97 8.12 1.59 1.27
CA GLY A 97 8.90 0.75 0.38
C GLY A 97 8.26 0.56 -1.00
N GLU A 98 6.93 0.39 -1.07
CA GLU A 98 6.22 0.27 -2.34
C GLU A 98 6.32 1.56 -3.18
N TYR A 99 6.18 2.72 -2.56
CA TYR A 99 6.30 4.00 -3.27
C TYR A 99 7.75 4.27 -3.68
N VAL A 100 8.73 3.95 -2.83
CA VAL A 100 10.16 4.06 -3.18
C VAL A 100 10.52 3.17 -4.37
N ALA A 101 10.00 1.94 -4.42
CA ALA A 101 10.21 1.04 -5.55
C ALA A 101 9.65 1.61 -6.86
N ARG A 102 8.47 2.25 -6.80
CA ARG A 102 7.85 2.93 -7.96
C ARG A 102 8.65 4.14 -8.42
N ILE A 103 9.10 4.99 -7.49
CA ILE A 103 9.97 6.13 -7.79
C ILE A 103 11.26 5.65 -8.45
N PHE A 104 11.86 4.58 -7.94
CA PHE A 104 13.06 3.98 -8.53
C PHE A 104 12.81 3.42 -9.94
N SER A 105 11.64 2.80 -10.19
CA SER A 105 11.30 2.37 -11.55
C SER A 105 11.15 3.52 -12.53
N GLU A 106 10.56 4.63 -12.09
CA GLU A 106 10.37 5.83 -12.90
C GLU A 106 11.70 6.55 -13.19
N SER A 107 12.57 6.67 -12.17
CA SER A 107 13.84 7.38 -12.29
C SER A 107 14.86 6.68 -13.20
N LYS A 108 14.68 5.38 -13.47
CA LYS A 108 15.60 4.59 -14.30
C LYS A 108 15.62 5.01 -15.77
N ASN A 109 14.65 5.80 -16.26
CA ASN A 109 14.56 6.25 -17.66
C ASN A 109 14.77 5.10 -18.67
N ARG A 110 14.37 3.88 -18.33
CA ARG A 110 14.61 2.71 -19.17
C ARG A 110 13.55 2.68 -20.28
N PRO A 111 13.93 2.67 -21.57
CA PRO A 111 12.96 2.57 -22.65
C PRO A 111 12.18 1.25 -22.54
N GLY A 112 10.86 1.32 -22.73
CA GLY A 112 9.97 0.16 -22.56
C GLY A 112 10.17 -0.93 -23.62
N TYR A 113 10.74 -0.57 -24.77
CA TYR A 113 11.08 -1.48 -25.85
C TYR A 113 12.21 -0.88 -26.69
N PHE A 114 12.89 -1.73 -27.45
CA PHE A 114 13.81 -1.33 -28.52
C PHE A 114 13.22 -1.76 -29.85
N VAL A 115 13.31 -0.90 -30.86
CA VAL A 115 12.89 -1.22 -32.22
C VAL A 115 14.09 -1.81 -32.94
N GLU A 116 13.94 -3.03 -33.44
CA GLU A 116 14.98 -3.71 -34.21
C GLU A 116 14.97 -3.28 -35.68
N GLU A 117 13.78 -3.21 -36.30
CA GLU A 117 13.59 -2.81 -37.69
C GLU A 117 12.28 -2.04 -37.86
N TYR A 118 12.26 -1.03 -38.74
CA TYR A 118 11.07 -0.22 -39.05
C TYR A 118 10.83 -0.22 -40.57
N HIS A 119 9.65 -0.69 -40.99
CA HIS A 119 9.25 -0.67 -42.40
C HIS A 119 8.14 0.37 -42.61
N GLU A 120 8.36 1.31 -43.54
CA GLU A 120 7.34 2.27 -43.93
C GLU A 120 6.22 1.59 -44.74
N ALA A 121 4.97 1.83 -44.35
CA ALA A 121 3.82 1.36 -45.11
C ALA A 121 3.77 2.06 -46.47
N LYS A 122 3.84 1.28 -47.57
CA LYS A 122 3.64 1.80 -48.93
C LYS A 122 2.25 2.44 -49.02
N ARG A 123 2.18 3.75 -49.22
CA ARG A 123 0.95 4.40 -49.70
C ARG A 123 0.74 4.00 -51.15
N GLU A 124 -0.26 3.18 -51.41
CA GLU A 124 -0.84 3.05 -52.75
C GLU A 124 -1.45 4.41 -53.12
N LYS A 125 -1.04 4.93 -54.29
CA LYS A 125 -1.53 6.19 -54.86
C LYS A 125 -2.86 6.00 -55.56
#